data_AF-A0A2D3W032-F1
#
_entry.id   AF-A0A2D3W032-F1
#
_cell.length_a   1.000
_cell.length_b   1.000
_cell.length_c   1.000
_cell.angle_alpha   90.00
_cell.angle_beta   90.00
_cell.angle_gamma   90.00
#
_symmetry.space_group_name_H-M   'P 1'
#
loop_
_entity.id
_entity.type
_entity.pdbx_description
1 polymer ?
#
loop_
_entity_poly.entity_id
_entity_poly.type
_entity_poly.pdbx_seq_one_letter_code
_entity_poly.pdbx_strand_id
1 'polypeptide(L)'
;MALELPSLPYEKSSLEPYISAQTLDFHHGKHHQAYVTNANNLTKDTPLENLSLEDLILHVANKPDKVGIFNNAAQVWNHTFYWNCMKPNGGGTPSGMIAQKIDEDFGS
;
A
#
# COMPACT_ATOMS: atom_id res chain seq x y z
N MET A 1 -8.00 -15.02 8.05
CA MET A 1 -7.62 -15.39 6.67
C MET A 1 -6.30 -14.68 6.41
N ALA A 2 -5.30 -15.38 5.88
CA ALA A 2 -3.98 -14.78 5.68
C ALA A 2 -4.05 -13.62 4.69
N LEU A 3 -3.28 -12.56 4.94
CA LEU A 3 -3.07 -11.48 4.00
C LEU A 3 -2.34 -12.01 2.75
N GLU A 4 -2.75 -11.55 1.57
CA GLU A 4 -2.12 -11.90 0.30
C GLU A 4 -1.47 -10.66 -0.32
N LEU A 5 -0.41 -10.86 -1.11
CA LEU A 5 0.20 -9.79 -1.88
C LEU A 5 -0.70 -9.43 -3.06
N PRO A 6 -1.28 -8.22 -3.13
CA PRO A 6 -2.11 -7.84 -4.26
C PRO A 6 -1.29 -7.75 -5.54
N SER A 7 -1.84 -8.21 -6.66
CA SER A 7 -1.22 -8.00 -7.98
C SER A 7 -1.05 -6.50 -8.27
N LEU A 8 0.02 -6.16 -8.99
CA LEU A 8 0.14 -4.80 -9.54
C LEU A 8 -1.03 -4.51 -10.50
N PRO A 9 -1.56 -3.27 -10.53
CA PRO A 9 -2.65 -2.91 -11.43
C PRO A 9 -2.18 -2.65 -12.89
N TYR A 10 -0.89 -2.86 -13.17
CA TYR A 10 -0.25 -2.69 -14.47
C TYR A 10 1.00 -3.59 -14.57
N GLU A 11 1.48 -3.83 -15.80
CA GLU A 11 2.72 -4.57 -16.04
C GLU A 11 3.93 -3.81 -15.48
N LYS A 12 4.97 -4.53 -15.05
CA LYS A 12 6.15 -3.95 -14.39
C LYS A 12 6.93 -2.93 -15.24
N SER A 13 6.91 -3.07 -16.56
CA SER A 13 7.54 -2.11 -17.47
C SER A 13 6.64 -0.93 -17.83
N SER A 14 5.38 -0.90 -17.38
CA SER A 14 4.39 0.10 -17.81
C SER A 14 4.70 1.53 -17.35
N LEU A 15 5.56 1.68 -16.33
CA LEU A 15 5.92 2.98 -15.77
C LEU A 15 7.27 3.50 -16.28
N GLU A 16 7.96 2.77 -17.16
CA GLU A 16 9.22 3.24 -17.73
C GLU A 16 9.02 4.47 -18.64
N PRO A 17 10.00 5.40 -18.68
CA PRO A 17 11.27 5.40 -17.95
C PRO A 17 11.19 6.04 -16.55
N TYR A 18 9.99 6.41 -16.08
CA TYR A 18 9.79 7.17 -14.85
C TYR A 18 9.99 6.32 -13.58
N ILE A 19 9.54 5.06 -13.62
CA ILE A 19 9.86 4.03 -12.63
C ILE A 19 10.28 2.78 -13.38
N SER A 20 11.50 2.29 -13.12
CA SER A 20 12.05 1.12 -13.80
C SER A 20 11.34 -0.17 -13.41
N ALA A 21 11.30 -1.14 -14.33
CA ALA A 21 10.79 -2.49 -14.03
C ALA A 21 11.56 -3.14 -12.86
N GLN A 22 12.87 -2.92 -12.80
CA GLN A 22 13.71 -3.36 -11.68
C GLN A 22 13.23 -2.77 -10.35
N THR A 23 12.82 -1.50 -10.31
CA THR A 23 12.26 -0.90 -9.09
C THR A 23 11.00 -1.64 -8.66
N LEU A 24 10.10 -1.97 -9.58
CA LEU A 24 8.88 -2.71 -9.24
C LEU A 24 9.16 -4.17 -8.83
N ASP A 25 10.15 -4.83 -9.43
CA ASP A 25 10.57 -6.18 -9.04
C ASP A 25 11.00 -6.24 -7.56
N PHE A 26 11.79 -5.27 -7.12
CA PHE A 26 12.22 -5.21 -5.72
C PHE A 26 11.14 -4.63 -4.81
N HIS A 27 10.53 -3.51 -5.18
CA HIS A 27 9.62 -2.77 -4.30
C HIS A 27 8.29 -3.51 -4.10
N HIS A 28 7.69 -4.07 -5.16
CA HIS A 28 6.50 -4.91 -5.03
C HIS A 28 6.89 -6.36 -4.72
N GLY A 29 7.77 -6.97 -5.52
CA GLY A 29 8.06 -8.40 -5.44
C GLY A 29 8.90 -8.83 -4.22
N LYS A 30 9.61 -7.90 -3.56
CA LYS A 30 10.41 -8.19 -2.35
C LYS A 30 9.92 -7.40 -1.14
N HIS A 31 9.89 -6.07 -1.19
CA HIS A 31 9.54 -5.26 -0.02
C HIS A 31 8.07 -5.43 0.37
N HIS A 32 7.13 -5.25 -0.56
CA HIS A 32 5.71 -5.45 -0.28
C HIS A 32 5.40 -6.89 0.14
N GLN A 33 5.98 -7.88 -0.55
CA GLN A 33 5.87 -9.29 -0.15
C GLN A 33 6.39 -9.55 1.28
N ALA A 34 7.52 -8.96 1.66
CA ALA A 34 8.09 -9.14 3.00
C ALA A 34 7.15 -8.58 4.07
N TYR A 35 6.51 -7.43 3.84
CA TYR A 35 5.51 -6.89 4.76
C TYR A 35 4.31 -7.83 4.93
N VAL A 36 3.80 -8.41 3.84
CA VAL A 36 2.72 -9.42 3.89
C VAL A 36 3.14 -10.64 4.70
N THR A 37 4.32 -11.21 4.39
CA THR A 37 4.83 -12.39 5.09
C THR A 37 5.04 -12.12 6.58
N ASN A 38 5.63 -10.98 6.93
CA ASN A 38 5.87 -10.61 8.32
C ASN A 38 4.57 -10.33 9.08
N ALA A 39 3.60 -9.63 8.48
CA ALA A 39 2.31 -9.39 9.10
C ALA A 39 1.61 -10.71 9.44
N ASN A 40 1.53 -11.63 8.46
CA ASN A 40 0.96 -12.97 8.68
C ASN A 40 1.68 -13.74 9.80
N ASN A 41 3.01 -13.74 9.81
CA ASN A 41 3.79 -14.44 10.84
C ASN A 41 3.57 -13.87 12.24
N LEU A 42 3.44 -12.54 12.37
CA LEU A 42 3.27 -11.87 13.66
C LEU A 42 1.83 -11.99 14.20
N THR A 43 0.83 -12.22 13.34
CA THR A 43 -0.56 -12.39 13.74
C THR A 43 -1.00 -13.85 13.87
N LYS A 44 -0.21 -14.79 13.35
CA LYS A 44 -0.51 -16.22 13.35
C LYS A 44 -0.84 -16.76 14.75
N ASP A 45 -1.89 -17.58 14.84
CA ASP A 45 -2.37 -18.21 16.07
C ASP A 45 -2.79 -17.19 17.15
N THR A 46 -3.11 -15.95 16.74
CA THR A 46 -3.65 -14.90 17.62
C THR A 46 -5.05 -14.47 17.17
N PRO A 47 -5.83 -13.78 18.02
CA PRO A 47 -7.11 -13.20 17.62
C PRO A 47 -7.02 -12.21 16.44
N LEU A 48 -5.82 -11.74 16.10
CA LEU A 48 -5.58 -10.78 15.02
C LEU A 48 -5.54 -11.43 13.63
N GLU A 49 -5.34 -12.75 13.53
CA GLU A 49 -5.16 -13.48 12.26
C GLU A 49 -6.37 -13.41 11.31
N ASN A 50 -7.56 -13.14 11.86
CA ASN A 50 -8.81 -13.13 11.11
C ASN A 50 -9.37 -11.72 10.87
N LEU A 51 -8.66 -10.68 11.28
CA LEU A 51 -9.06 -9.31 10.99
C LEU A 51 -8.80 -8.98 9.52
N SER A 52 -9.60 -8.05 8.98
CA SER A 52 -9.23 -7.37 7.73
C SER A 52 -7.94 -6.57 7.93
N LEU A 53 -7.28 -6.17 6.83
CA LEU A 53 -6.04 -5.41 6.92
C LEU A 53 -6.25 -4.07 7.66
N GLU A 54 -7.32 -3.36 7.33
CA GLU A 54 -7.71 -2.10 7.96
C GLU A 54 -8.06 -2.29 9.43
N ASP A 55 -8.87 -3.31 9.76
CA ASP A 55 -9.22 -3.60 11.16
C ASP A 55 -7.99 -3.98 11.97
N LEU A 56 -7.06 -4.74 11.38
CA LEU A 56 -5.79 -5.07 12.01
C LEU A 56 -5.00 -3.80 12.34
N ILE A 57 -4.80 -2.91 11.35
CA ILE A 57 -4.08 -1.63 11.52
C ILE A 57 -4.71 -0.81 12.63
N LEU A 58 -6.02 -0.60 12.59
CA LEU A 58 -6.76 0.18 13.60
C LEU A 58 -6.67 -0.47 14.99
N HIS A 59 -6.75 -1.81 15.05
CA HIS A 59 -6.68 -2.55 16.30
C HIS A 59 -5.31 -2.43 16.98
N VAL A 60 -4.22 -2.40 16.21
CA VAL A 60 -2.85 -2.36 16.76
C VAL A 60 -2.21 -0.96 16.78
N ALA A 61 -2.88 0.04 16.22
CA ALA A 61 -2.42 1.42 16.23
C ALA A 61 -2.20 1.93 17.66
N ASN A 62 -1.13 2.72 17.85
CA ASN A 62 -0.75 3.33 19.13
C ASN A 62 -0.54 2.36 20.30
N LYS A 63 -0.27 1.07 20.02
CA LYS A 63 0.09 0.07 21.03
C LYS A 63 1.60 -0.20 20.98
N PRO A 64 2.40 0.27 21.96
CA PRO A 64 3.86 0.13 21.94
C PRO A 64 4.35 -1.32 21.83
N ASP A 65 3.61 -2.28 22.39
CA ASP A 65 3.92 -3.71 22.32
C ASP A 65 3.51 -4.36 20.98
N LYS A 66 2.81 -3.63 20.10
CA LYS A 66 2.34 -4.11 18.78
C LYS A 66 2.95 -3.36 17.60
N VAL A 67 3.96 -2.53 17.83
CA VAL A 67 4.60 -1.72 16.77
C VAL A 67 5.06 -2.57 15.59
N GLY A 68 5.59 -3.78 15.83
CA GLY A 68 5.99 -4.69 14.75
C GLY A 68 4.81 -5.12 13.85
N ILE A 69 3.65 -5.41 14.44
CA ILE A 69 2.44 -5.76 13.67
C ILE A 69 1.94 -4.54 12.93
N PHE A 70 1.83 -3.40 13.61
CA PHE A 70 1.36 -2.14 13.02
C PHE A 70 2.20 -1.76 11.81
N ASN A 71 3.53 -1.76 11.95
CA ASN A 71 4.44 -1.36 10.87
C ASN A 71 4.29 -2.26 9.64
N ASN A 72 4.20 -3.58 9.80
CA ASN A 72 4.07 -4.47 8.65
C ASN A 72 2.68 -4.36 8.02
N ALA A 73 1.61 -4.38 8.82
CA ALA A 73 0.23 -4.26 8.31
C ALA A 73 0.01 -2.93 7.59
N ALA A 74 0.42 -1.80 8.21
CA ALA A 74 0.31 -0.49 7.60
C ALA A 74 1.13 -0.41 6.29
N GLN A 75 2.30 -1.03 6.23
CA GLN A 75 3.09 -1.04 4.99
C GLN A 75 2.44 -1.87 3.88
N VAL A 76 1.71 -2.96 4.18
CA VAL A 76 0.91 -3.67 3.16
C VAL A 76 -0.15 -2.73 2.57
N TRP A 77 -0.87 -2.00 3.43
CA TRP A 77 -1.90 -1.06 2.99
C TRP A 77 -1.30 0.10 2.18
N ASN A 78 -0.23 0.73 2.70
CA ASN A 78 0.45 1.86 2.07
C ASN A 78 0.94 1.52 0.67
N HIS A 79 1.56 0.35 0.47
CA HIS A 79 2.08 -0.03 -0.83
C HIS A 79 0.95 -0.35 -1.80
N THR A 80 -0.09 -1.06 -1.35
CA THR A 80 -1.27 -1.32 -2.18
C THR A 80 -1.91 -0.03 -2.64
N PHE A 81 -2.06 0.95 -1.74
CA PHE A 81 -2.55 2.28 -2.08
C PHE A 81 -1.61 3.00 -3.07
N TYR A 82 -0.30 3.00 -2.80
CA TYR A 82 0.72 3.63 -3.65
C TYR A 82 0.68 3.12 -5.10
N TRP A 83 0.56 1.80 -5.31
CA TRP A 83 0.46 1.24 -6.67
C TRP A 83 -0.78 1.73 -7.41
N ASN A 84 -1.91 1.90 -6.72
CA ASN A 84 -3.15 2.39 -7.32
C ASN A 84 -3.15 3.92 -7.55
N CYS A 85 -2.25 4.67 -6.92
CA CYS A 85 -2.06 6.09 -7.21
C CYS A 85 -1.34 6.34 -8.55
N MET A 86 -0.77 5.32 -9.17
CA MET A 86 -0.01 5.43 -10.41
C MET A 86 -0.69 4.69 -11.56
N LYS A 87 -0.40 5.13 -12.78
CA LYS A 87 -0.80 4.44 -14.01
C LYS A 87 0.17 4.79 -15.16
N PRO A 88 0.31 3.92 -16.17
CA PRO A 88 0.96 4.29 -17.43
C PRO A 88 0.29 5.54 -18.03
N ASN A 89 1.10 6.46 -18.57
CA ASN A 89 0.63 7.74 -19.12
C ASN A 89 -0.22 8.55 -18.12
N GLY A 90 0.16 8.52 -16.84
CA GLY A 90 -0.41 9.35 -15.78
C GLY A 90 0.09 10.80 -15.82
N GLY A 91 -0.10 11.51 -14.71
CA GLY A 91 0.20 12.93 -14.61
C GLY A 91 -0.86 13.82 -15.27
N GLY A 92 -0.46 15.04 -15.63
CA GLY A 92 -1.38 16.11 -16.04
C GLY A 92 -2.08 16.76 -14.84
N THR A 93 -3.06 17.61 -15.12
CA THR A 93 -3.90 18.22 -14.07
C THR A 93 -5.11 17.33 -13.78
N PRO A 94 -5.57 17.27 -12.52
CA PRO A 94 -6.83 16.61 -12.18
C PRO A 94 -8.01 17.32 -12.88
N SER A 95 -9.16 16.66 -12.92
CA SER A 95 -10.39 17.23 -13.46
C SER A 95 -11.60 16.94 -12.55
N GLY A 96 -12.71 17.63 -12.79
CA GLY A 96 -13.94 17.47 -12.01
C GLY A 96 -13.83 17.98 -10.58
N MET A 97 -14.58 17.36 -9.66
CA MET A 97 -14.71 17.84 -8.27
C MET A 97 -13.38 17.91 -7.52
N ILE A 98 -12.44 17.00 -7.79
CA ILE A 98 -11.14 17.00 -7.12
C ILE A 98 -10.28 18.20 -7.54
N ALA A 99 -10.32 18.60 -8.82
CA ALA A 99 -9.63 19.81 -9.29
C ALA A 99 -10.22 21.07 -8.65
N GLN A 100 -11.55 21.16 -8.61
CA GLN A 100 -12.24 22.29 -7.95
C GLN A 100 -11.85 22.42 -6.48
N LYS A 101 -11.78 21.29 -5.75
CA LYS A 101 -11.35 21.31 -4.34
C LYS A 101 -9.90 21.72 -4.16
N ILE A 102 -9.02 21.31 -5.07
CA ILE A 102 -7.62 21.75 -5.04
C ILE A 102 -7.53 23.26 -5.26
N ASP A 103 -8.23 23.80 -6.26
CA ASP A 103 -8.24 25.25 -6.52
C ASP A 103 -8.83 26.04 -5.34
N GLU A 104 -9.89 25.54 -4.71
CA GLU A 104 -10.52 26.17 -3.52
C GLU A 104 -9.58 26.22 -2.32
N ASP A 105 -8.86 25.13 -2.03
CA ASP A 105 -8.05 24.99 -0.83
C ASP A 105 -6.63 25.55 -1.00
N PHE A 106 -6.08 25.52 -2.23
CA PHE A 106 -4.67 25.86 -2.51
C PHE A 106 -4.48 27.03 -3.50
N GLY A 107 -5.54 27.49 -4.16
CA GLY A 107 -5.53 28.64 -5.08
C GLY A 107 -5.16 28.33 -6.53
N SER A 108 -4.53 27.17 -6.78
CA SER A 108 -4.22 26.59 -8.10
C SER A 108 -3.65 25.17 -7.97
#